data_AF-A0A383VA47-F1
#
_entry.id   AF-A0A383VA47-F1
#
_cell.length_a   1.000
_cell.length_b   1.000
_cell.length_c   1.000
_cell.angle_alpha   90.00
_cell.angle_beta   90.00
_cell.angle_gamma   90.00
#
_symmetry.space_group_name_H-M   'P 1'
#
loop_
_entity.id
_entity.type
_entity.pdbx_description
1 polymer ?
#
loop_
_entity_poly.entity_id
_entity_poly.type
_entity_poly.pdbx_seq_one_letter_code
_entity_poly.pdbx_strand_id
1 'polypeptide(L)'
;MASCCHCRSQSIVQDYEQAFGVAVCSACRKYEPTISKSNAKSTYLLSDADLARLGHLERQNPRHKEFSAMKMLLVSQVEEVAVQKHGSLAAVAEEKQRRVKDKIEGRVRRRAAEVQAAAVAQQVAARVAAAVGRHSAQPAGQQAQEEDFVDPETGKRQKRFAPEYAAADVEEF
;
A
#
# COMPACT_ATOMS: atom_id res chain seq x y z
N MET A 1 2.41 29.32 49.68
CA MET A 1 3.04 28.02 49.30
C MET A 1 2.07 27.30 48.38
N ALA A 2 2.53 26.89 47.19
CA ALA A 2 1.74 26.04 46.32
C ALA A 2 1.59 24.65 46.95
N SER A 3 0.41 24.04 46.83
CA SER A 3 0.10 22.71 47.34
C SER A 3 -0.49 21.86 46.23
N CYS A 4 -0.28 20.54 46.29
CA CYS A 4 -0.70 19.62 45.25
C CYS A 4 -2.21 19.74 45.00
N CYS A 5 -2.63 19.96 43.75
CA CYS A 5 -4.02 20.11 43.35
C CYS A 5 -4.90 18.90 43.71
N HIS A 6 -4.32 17.71 43.86
CA HIS A 6 -5.07 16.48 44.17
C HIS A 6 -5.06 16.07 45.65
N CYS A 7 -3.97 16.30 46.38
CA CYS A 7 -3.81 15.79 47.75
C CYS A 7 -3.32 16.82 48.78
N ARG A 8 -3.11 18.07 48.37
CA ARG A 8 -2.61 19.18 49.20
C ARG A 8 -1.23 18.96 49.84
N SER A 9 -0.47 17.95 49.40
CA SER A 9 0.94 17.80 49.78
C SER A 9 1.75 19.04 49.38
N GLN A 10 2.73 19.41 50.20
CA GLN A 10 3.67 20.50 49.92
C GLN A 10 4.85 20.07 49.02
N SER A 11 4.98 18.77 48.73
CA SER A 11 6.05 18.21 47.88
C SER A 11 5.74 18.32 46.37
N ILE A 12 5.81 19.54 45.83
CA ILE A 12 5.50 19.83 44.41
C ILE A 12 6.65 19.45 43.48
N VAL A 13 6.31 18.93 42.30
CA VAL A 13 7.24 18.71 41.20
C VAL A 13 7.41 20.03 40.43
N GLN A 14 8.54 20.69 40.65
CA GLN A 14 8.79 22.04 40.15
C GLN A 14 8.72 22.13 38.61
N ASP A 15 9.24 21.13 37.89
CA ASP A 15 9.18 21.10 36.42
C ASP A 15 7.74 21.16 35.88
N TYR A 16 6.77 20.55 36.57
CA TYR A 16 5.36 20.58 36.17
C TYR A 16 4.75 21.96 36.36
N GLU A 17 5.08 22.60 37.48
CA GLU A 17 4.61 23.95 37.77
C GLU A 17 5.19 24.95 36.77
N GLN A 18 6.49 24.86 36.45
CA GLN A 18 7.14 25.74 35.48
C GLN A 18 6.64 25.51 34.06
N ALA A 19 6.50 24.23 33.64
CA ALA A 19 6.11 23.91 32.29
C ALA A 19 4.63 24.16 32.06
N PHE A 20 3.75 23.75 32.99
CA PHE A 20 2.31 23.70 32.75
C PHE A 20 1.50 24.63 33.64
N GLY A 21 2.10 25.25 34.67
CA GLY A 21 1.37 26.00 35.69
C GLY A 21 0.60 25.10 36.67
N VAL A 22 0.91 23.80 36.73
CA VAL A 22 0.18 22.83 37.55
C VAL A 22 1.01 22.39 38.74
N ALA A 23 0.56 22.75 39.95
CA ALA A 23 1.18 22.32 41.19
C ALA A 23 0.73 20.89 41.54
N VAL A 24 1.57 19.90 41.24
CA VAL A 24 1.29 18.48 41.51
C VAL A 24 2.48 17.78 42.18
N CYS A 25 2.22 16.87 43.11
CA CYS A 25 3.27 16.04 43.71
C CYS A 25 3.58 14.80 42.86
N SER A 26 4.72 14.15 43.10
CA SER A 26 5.16 12.98 42.32
C SER A 26 4.14 11.83 42.32
N ALA A 27 3.47 11.58 43.46
CA ALA A 27 2.47 10.52 43.59
C ALA A 27 1.17 10.81 42.82
N CYS A 28 0.80 12.09 42.69
CA CYS A 28 -0.42 12.52 42.01
C CYS A 28 -0.20 12.84 40.53
N ARG A 29 1.04 12.89 40.05
CA ARG A 29 1.38 13.15 38.64
C ARG A 29 0.67 12.22 37.65
N LYS A 30 0.29 11.01 38.07
CA LYS A 30 -0.49 10.06 37.27
C LYS A 30 -1.87 10.58 36.84
N TYR A 31 -2.43 11.55 37.56
CA TYR A 31 -3.71 12.20 37.25
C TYR A 31 -3.55 13.37 36.27
N GLU A 32 -2.31 13.79 36.01
CA GLU A 32 -1.93 14.85 35.07
C GLU A 32 -1.03 14.25 33.96
N PRO A 33 -1.59 13.38 33.09
CA PRO A 33 -0.83 12.65 32.11
C PRO A 33 -0.24 13.58 31.05
N THR A 34 0.91 13.18 30.51
CA THR A 34 1.57 13.90 29.42
C THR A 34 1.59 13.07 28.15
N ILE A 35 1.58 13.74 27.01
CA ILE A 35 1.58 13.16 25.66
C ILE A 35 2.71 13.77 24.83
N SER A 36 3.36 12.98 23.98
CA SER A 36 4.39 13.51 23.09
C SER A 36 3.78 14.42 22.02
N LYS A 37 4.52 15.44 21.58
CA LYS A 37 4.07 16.37 20.53
C LYS A 37 3.57 15.65 19.27
N SER A 38 4.25 14.59 18.81
CA SER A 38 3.83 13.81 17.65
C SER A 38 2.50 13.11 17.86
N ASN A 39 2.29 12.55 19.06
CA ASN A 39 1.05 11.88 19.41
C ASN A 39 -0.08 12.89 19.61
N ALA A 40 0.18 14.07 20.17
CA ALA A 40 -0.82 15.13 20.28
C ALA A 40 -1.35 15.55 18.89
N LYS A 41 -0.45 15.74 17.91
CA LYS A 41 -0.84 16.09 16.53
C LYS A 41 -1.75 15.04 15.89
N SER A 42 -1.36 13.78 15.94
CA SER A 42 -2.15 12.69 15.35
C SER A 42 -3.43 12.42 16.13
N THR A 43 -3.39 12.54 17.47
CA THR A 43 -4.51 12.22 18.34
C THR A 43 -5.59 13.30 18.34
N TYR A 44 -5.21 14.57 18.26
CA TYR A 44 -6.14 15.69 18.37
C TYR A 44 -6.29 16.47 17.06
N LEU A 45 -5.71 15.97 15.96
CA LEU A 45 -5.72 16.62 14.64
C LEU A 45 -5.22 18.07 14.72
N LEU A 46 -4.17 18.28 15.52
CA LEU A 46 -3.55 19.57 15.76
C LEU A 46 -2.31 19.77 14.90
N SER A 47 -2.01 21.02 14.60
CA SER A 47 -0.81 21.46 13.90
C SER A 47 0.29 21.85 14.88
N ASP A 48 1.51 22.02 14.38
CA ASP A 48 2.63 22.49 15.22
C ASP A 48 2.39 23.91 15.77
N ALA A 49 1.65 24.77 15.04
CA ALA A 49 1.33 26.13 15.48
C ALA A 49 0.34 26.15 16.66
N ASP A 50 -0.63 25.23 16.66
CA ASP A 50 -1.60 25.12 17.76
C ASP A 50 -0.88 24.71 19.06
N LEU A 51 0.09 23.79 18.95
CA LEU A 51 0.83 23.26 20.10
C LEU A 51 1.99 24.15 20.56
N ALA A 52 2.46 25.08 19.73
CA ALA A 52 3.61 25.94 20.05
C ALA A 52 3.33 26.90 21.21
N ARG A 53 2.06 27.20 21.48
CA ARG A 53 1.62 28.08 22.57
C ARG A 53 1.51 27.37 23.92
N LEU A 54 1.64 26.05 23.94
CA LEU A 54 1.52 25.24 25.15
C LEU A 54 2.86 25.04 25.84
N GLY A 55 2.78 25.00 27.16
CA GLY A 55 3.85 24.55 28.03
C GLY A 55 4.30 23.13 27.71
N HIS A 56 5.59 22.84 27.85
CA HIS A 56 6.13 21.50 27.57
C HIS A 56 7.32 21.14 28.47
N LEU A 57 7.48 19.84 28.69
CA LEU A 57 8.67 19.25 29.28
C LEU A 57 9.55 18.64 28.20
N GLU A 58 10.83 18.96 28.21
CA GLU A 58 11.80 18.32 27.33
C GLU A 58 12.31 17.01 27.96
N ARG A 59 12.37 15.97 27.15
CA ARG A 59 12.89 14.65 27.51
C ARG A 59 13.89 14.20 26.46
N GLN A 60 14.91 13.47 26.89
CA GLN A 60 15.83 12.84 25.95
C GLN A 60 15.04 11.96 24.97
N ASN A 61 15.39 12.05 23.70
CA ASN A 61 14.70 11.29 22.68
C ASN A 61 14.98 9.79 22.88
N PRO A 62 13.94 8.94 23.02
CA PRO A 62 14.11 7.53 23.39
C PRO A 62 14.76 6.70 22.26
N ARG A 63 14.77 7.20 21.02
CA ARG A 63 15.39 6.51 19.89
C ARG A 63 16.89 6.76 19.83
N HIS A 64 17.32 8.01 20.01
CA HIS A 64 18.73 8.37 19.98
C HIS A 64 18.97 9.68 20.73
N LYS A 65 20.04 9.75 21.51
CA LYS A 65 20.33 10.91 22.38
C LYS A 65 20.66 12.18 21.60
N GLU A 66 21.23 12.05 20.41
CA GLU A 66 21.62 13.18 19.55
C GLU A 66 20.44 13.76 18.76
N PHE A 67 19.31 13.05 18.68
CA PHE A 67 18.13 13.60 18.04
C PHE A 67 17.50 14.70 18.90
N SER A 68 16.76 15.59 18.26
CA SER A 68 16.02 16.65 18.96
C SER A 68 15.22 16.09 20.12
N ALA A 69 15.29 16.79 21.26
CA ALA A 69 14.60 16.41 22.48
C ALA A 69 13.09 16.23 22.24
N MET A 70 12.53 15.22 22.88
CA MET A 70 11.10 14.94 22.83
C MET A 70 10.35 15.93 23.71
N LYS A 71 9.35 16.61 23.13
CA LYS A 71 8.46 17.53 23.87
C LYS A 71 7.25 16.78 24.39
N MET A 72 7.05 16.83 25.70
CA MET A 72 5.91 16.27 26.41
C MET A 72 4.95 17.40 26.80
N LEU A 73 3.71 17.30 26.36
CA LEU A 73 2.64 18.27 26.59
C LEU A 73 1.66 17.70 27.61
N LEU A 74 0.97 18.55 28.37
CA LEU A 74 -0.09 18.13 29.28
C LEU A 74 -1.37 17.79 28.50
N VAL A 75 -1.98 16.64 28.76
CA VAL A 75 -3.14 16.17 27.98
C VAL A 75 -4.33 17.12 28.10
N SER A 76 -4.66 17.60 29.30
CA SER A 76 -5.77 18.53 29.53
C SER A 76 -5.65 19.82 28.71
N GLN A 77 -4.47 20.44 28.69
CA GLN A 77 -4.20 21.62 27.87
C GLN A 77 -4.32 21.35 26.36
N VAL A 78 -3.88 20.17 25.91
CA VAL A 78 -4.01 19.76 24.50
C VAL A 78 -5.48 19.55 24.15
N GLU A 79 -6.27 18.96 25.04
CA GLU A 79 -7.71 18.77 24.88
C GLU A 79 -8.46 20.10 24.80
N GLU A 80 -8.12 21.07 25.64
CA GLU A 80 -8.69 22.42 25.57
C GLU A 80 -8.44 23.07 24.21
N VAL A 81 -7.22 23.01 23.69
CA VAL A 81 -6.88 23.54 22.35
C VAL A 81 -7.63 22.77 21.25
N ALA A 82 -7.77 21.46 21.40
CA ALA A 82 -8.53 20.63 20.45
C ALA A 82 -10.02 20.99 20.43
N VAL A 83 -10.62 21.20 21.60
CA VAL A 83 -12.01 21.64 21.75
C VAL A 83 -12.18 23.05 21.17
N GLN A 84 -11.26 23.98 21.43
CA GLN A 84 -11.32 25.32 20.83
C GLN A 84 -11.27 25.28 19.30
N LYS A 85 -10.47 24.38 18.72
CA LYS A 85 -10.30 24.27 17.27
C LYS A 85 -11.41 23.50 16.56
N HIS A 86 -11.84 22.39 17.15
CA HIS A 86 -12.75 21.43 16.52
C HIS A 86 -14.15 21.42 17.15
N GLY A 87 -14.40 22.28 18.14
CA GLY A 87 -15.67 22.39 18.87
C GLY A 87 -15.86 21.35 19.97
N SER A 88 -15.44 20.10 19.76
CA SER A 88 -15.51 19.05 20.78
C SER A 88 -14.53 17.90 20.51
N LEU A 89 -14.20 17.13 21.54
CA LEU A 89 -13.42 15.89 21.38
C LEU A 89 -14.19 14.82 20.57
N ALA A 90 -15.53 14.84 20.61
CA ALA A 90 -16.36 13.97 19.80
C ALA A 90 -16.20 14.27 18.30
N ALA A 91 -16.19 15.55 17.92
CA ALA A 91 -15.95 15.97 16.53
C ALA A 91 -14.56 15.53 16.03
N VAL A 92 -13.52 15.62 16.88
CA VAL A 92 -12.18 15.10 16.57
C VAL A 92 -12.21 13.58 16.32
N ALA A 93 -12.94 12.84 17.15
CA ALA A 93 -13.06 11.39 17.01
C ALA A 93 -13.81 10.99 15.73
N GLU A 94 -14.91 11.67 15.41
CA GLU A 94 -15.67 11.46 14.17
C GLU A 94 -14.82 11.75 12.93
N GLU A 95 -14.13 12.89 12.90
CA GLU A 95 -13.25 13.27 11.80
C GLU A 95 -12.10 12.26 11.59
N LYS A 96 -11.53 11.73 12.69
CA LYS A 96 -10.55 10.65 12.61
C LYS A 96 -11.13 9.39 11.99
N GLN A 97 -12.32 8.97 12.43
CA GLN A 97 -12.98 7.78 11.90
C GLN A 97 -13.25 7.94 10.40
N ARG A 98 -13.71 9.11 9.96
CA ARG A 98 -13.87 9.46 8.55
C ARG A 98 -12.56 9.31 7.77
N ARG A 99 -11.47 9.92 8.23
CA ARG A 99 -10.14 9.80 7.58
C ARG A 99 -9.64 8.37 7.48
N VAL A 100 -9.88 7.55 8.51
CA VAL A 100 -9.51 6.14 8.50
C VAL A 100 -10.34 5.37 7.48
N LYS A 101 -11.65 5.60 7.44
CA LYS A 101 -12.56 5.00 6.47
C LYS A 101 -12.16 5.34 5.04
N ASP A 102 -11.98 6.62 4.73
CA ASP A 102 -11.58 7.08 3.39
C ASP A 102 -10.25 6.45 2.94
N LYS A 103 -9.29 6.33 3.87
CA LYS A 103 -8.00 5.70 3.59
C LYS A 103 -8.13 4.20 3.32
N ILE A 104 -9.01 3.51 4.04
CA ILE A 104 -9.28 2.09 3.81
C ILE A 104 -10.00 1.91 2.47
N GLU A 105 -11.04 2.67 2.20
CA GLU A 105 -11.79 2.62 0.94
C GLU A 105 -10.90 2.92 -0.27
N GLY A 106 -10.04 3.93 -0.18
CA GLY A 106 -9.05 4.24 -1.20
C GLY A 106 -8.08 3.09 -1.46
N ARG A 107 -7.62 2.40 -0.41
CA ARG A 107 -6.76 1.20 -0.54
C ARG A 107 -7.49 0.04 -1.20
N VAL A 108 -8.74 -0.20 -0.81
CA VAL A 108 -9.59 -1.26 -1.39
C VAL A 108 -9.82 -0.98 -2.87
N ARG A 109 -10.20 0.25 -3.23
CA ARG A 109 -10.42 0.65 -4.62
C ARG A 109 -9.16 0.49 -5.46
N ARG A 110 -8.00 0.92 -4.95
CA ARG A 110 -6.72 0.76 -5.65
C ARG A 110 -6.41 -0.71 -5.90
N ARG A 111 -6.56 -1.57 -4.87
CA ARG A 111 -6.32 -3.00 -5.00
C ARG A 111 -7.30 -3.67 -5.98
N ALA A 112 -8.57 -3.27 -5.98
CA ALA A 112 -9.55 -3.78 -6.93
C ALA A 112 -9.17 -3.42 -8.38
N ALA A 113 -8.72 -2.18 -8.62
CA ALA A 113 -8.25 -1.75 -9.94
C ALA A 113 -6.99 -2.51 -10.39
N GLU A 114 -6.03 -2.75 -9.49
CA GLU A 114 -4.83 -3.55 -9.76
C GLU A 114 -5.20 -4.99 -10.17
N VAL A 115 -6.14 -5.61 -9.45
CA VAL A 115 -6.63 -6.97 -9.76
C VAL A 115 -7.34 -7.01 -11.12
N GLN A 116 -8.20 -6.03 -11.40
CA GLN A 116 -8.89 -5.94 -12.69
C GLN A 116 -7.90 -5.74 -13.85
N ALA A 117 -6.92 -4.85 -13.69
CA ALA A 117 -5.90 -4.61 -14.71
C ALA A 117 -5.08 -5.89 -14.98
N ALA A 118 -4.70 -6.62 -13.94
CA ALA A 118 -3.99 -7.90 -14.09
C ALA A 118 -4.82 -8.95 -14.84
N ALA A 119 -6.13 -9.06 -14.52
CA ALA A 119 -7.02 -9.98 -15.21
C ALA A 119 -7.18 -9.64 -16.70
N VAL A 120 -7.32 -8.35 -17.04
CA VAL A 120 -7.38 -7.88 -18.44
C VAL A 120 -6.07 -8.18 -19.17
N ALA A 121 -4.92 -7.93 -18.54
CA ALA A 121 -3.61 -8.23 -19.13
C ALA A 121 -3.44 -9.73 -19.42
N GLN A 122 -3.86 -10.60 -18.49
CA GLN A 122 -3.87 -12.05 -18.69
C GLN A 122 -4.76 -12.48 -19.87
N GLN A 123 -5.96 -11.90 -19.98
CA GLN A 123 -6.87 -12.18 -21.10
C GLN A 123 -6.28 -11.75 -22.45
N VAL A 124 -5.66 -10.57 -22.52
CA VAL A 124 -4.99 -10.08 -23.74
C VAL A 124 -3.82 -10.99 -24.11
N ALA A 125 -2.97 -11.36 -23.15
CA ALA A 125 -1.86 -12.27 -23.37
C ALA A 125 -2.33 -13.63 -23.91
N ALA A 126 -3.39 -14.20 -23.33
CA ALA A 126 -3.98 -15.46 -23.79
C ALA A 126 -4.51 -15.36 -25.24
N ARG A 127 -5.19 -14.25 -25.59
CA ARG A 127 -5.68 -14.01 -26.95
C ARG A 127 -4.55 -13.89 -27.98
N VAL A 128 -3.48 -13.16 -27.63
CA VAL A 128 -2.30 -13.02 -28.49
C VAL A 128 -1.62 -14.37 -28.69
N ALA A 129 -1.40 -15.14 -27.62
CA ALA A 129 -0.82 -16.48 -27.71
C ALA A 129 -1.63 -17.40 -28.62
N ALA A 130 -2.96 -17.39 -28.49
CA ALA A 130 -3.85 -18.17 -29.36
C ALA A 130 -3.82 -17.71 -30.83
N ALA A 131 -3.64 -16.42 -31.10
CA ALA A 131 -3.50 -15.90 -32.46
C ALA A 131 -2.15 -16.29 -33.09
N VAL A 132 -1.05 -16.18 -32.35
CA VAL A 132 0.29 -16.56 -32.82
C VAL A 132 0.36 -18.05 -33.12
N GLY A 133 -0.20 -18.91 -32.25
CA GLY A 133 -0.23 -20.36 -32.48
C GLY A 133 -1.01 -20.80 -33.72
N ARG A 134 -1.91 -19.96 -34.26
CA ARG A 134 -2.63 -20.22 -35.51
C ARG A 134 -1.84 -19.89 -36.78
N HIS A 135 -0.89 -18.95 -36.72
CA HIS A 135 -0.08 -18.57 -37.88
C HIS A 135 1.07 -19.54 -38.16
N SER A 136 1.55 -20.28 -37.15
CA SER A 136 2.54 -21.36 -37.32
C SER A 136 1.92 -22.69 -37.77
N ALA A 137 0.60 -22.82 -37.75
CA ALA A 137 -0.14 -23.95 -38.29
C ALA A 137 -0.66 -23.64 -39.70
N GLN A 138 0.23 -23.31 -40.65
CA GLN A 138 -0.10 -23.47 -42.06
C GLN A 138 -0.21 -24.97 -42.37
N PRO A 139 -1.19 -25.42 -43.19
CA PRO A 139 -1.27 -26.80 -43.59
C PRO A 139 0.02 -27.12 -44.36
N ALA A 140 0.69 -28.20 -43.98
CA ALA A 140 1.84 -28.72 -44.70
C ALA A 140 1.47 -28.83 -46.18
N GLY A 141 2.21 -28.14 -47.05
CA GLY A 141 2.13 -28.37 -48.49
C GLY A 141 2.28 -29.86 -48.78
N GLN A 142 1.49 -30.36 -49.73
CA GLN A 142 1.53 -31.74 -50.19
C GLN A 142 2.99 -32.18 -50.42
N GLN A 143 3.47 -33.11 -49.59
CA GLN A 143 4.79 -33.70 -49.80
C GLN A 143 4.68 -34.65 -50.99
N ALA A 144 5.20 -34.24 -52.15
CA ALA A 144 5.39 -35.14 -53.27
C ALA A 144 6.31 -36.29 -52.83
N GLN A 145 5.85 -37.53 -52.97
CA GLN A 145 6.63 -38.72 -52.62
C GLN A 145 7.76 -38.89 -53.66
N GLU A 146 9.00 -38.69 -53.21
CA GLU A 146 10.21 -39.01 -53.97
C GLU A 146 10.45 -40.53 -53.89
N GLU A 147 10.40 -41.21 -55.02
CA GLU A 147 10.68 -42.64 -55.10
C GLU A 147 12.02 -42.91 -55.78
N ASP A 148 12.84 -43.77 -55.18
CA ASP A 148 14.12 -44.21 -55.74
C ASP A 148 13.86 -45.23 -56.85
N PHE A 149 14.11 -44.83 -58.10
CA PHE A 149 14.00 -45.69 -59.28
C PHE A 149 15.40 -46.09 -59.76
N VAL A 150 15.60 -47.36 -60.10
CA VAL A 150 16.85 -47.85 -60.69
C VAL A 150 16.67 -47.96 -62.18
N ASP A 151 17.45 -47.19 -62.94
CA ASP A 151 17.40 -47.17 -64.39
C ASP A 151 17.84 -48.54 -64.97
N PRO A 152 17.00 -49.24 -65.75
CA PRO A 152 17.26 -50.61 -66.18
C PRO A 152 18.34 -50.73 -67.27
N GLU A 153 18.70 -49.65 -67.97
CA GLU A 153 19.75 -49.67 -69.00
C GLU A 153 21.12 -49.31 -68.42
N THR A 154 21.15 -48.44 -67.42
CA THR A 154 22.40 -47.90 -66.85
C THR A 154 22.71 -48.36 -65.43
N GLY A 155 21.76 -49.01 -64.75
CA GLY A 155 21.90 -49.59 -63.40
C GLY A 155 22.08 -48.58 -62.28
N LYS A 156 21.94 -47.28 -62.55
CA LYS A 156 22.15 -46.20 -61.58
C LYS A 156 20.83 -45.84 -60.89
N ARG A 157 20.89 -45.62 -59.57
CA ARG A 157 19.77 -45.08 -58.79
C ARG A 157 19.56 -43.61 -59.13
N GLN A 158 18.33 -43.26 -59.51
CA GLN A 158 17.89 -41.89 -59.73
C GLN A 158 16.56 -41.66 -59.04
N LYS A 159 16.32 -40.43 -58.60
CA LYS A 159 15.04 -40.03 -58.02
C LYS A 159 14.11 -39.56 -59.12
N ARG A 160 12.88 -40.10 -59.16
CA ARG A 160 11.83 -39.62 -60.06
C ARG A 160 10.65 -39.16 -59.22
N PHE A 161 10.12 -37.98 -59.54
CA PHE A 161 8.84 -37.54 -59.00
C PHE A 161 7.73 -38.29 -59.72
N ALA A 162 6.94 -39.07 -58.98
CA ALA A 162 5.77 -39.75 -59.54
C ALA A 162 4.78 -38.67 -60.02
N PRO A 163 4.39 -38.65 -61.31
CA PRO A 163 3.30 -37.78 -61.72
C PRO A 163 2.02 -38.28 -61.05
N GLU A 164 1.28 -37.34 -60.47
CA GLU A 164 -0.07 -37.58 -59.95
C GLU A 164 -0.89 -38.18 -61.10
N TYR A 165 -1.30 -39.44 -60.98
CA TYR A 165 -2.22 -40.02 -61.96
C TYR A 165 -3.51 -39.22 -61.83
N ALA A 166 -3.80 -38.38 -62.83
CA ALA A 166 -5.16 -37.90 -63.00
C ALA A 166 -6.01 -39.15 -63.22
N ALA A 167 -6.91 -39.45 -62.27
CA ALA A 167 -7.96 -40.43 -62.49
C ALA A 167 -8.74 -39.99 -63.74
N ALA A 168 -8.47 -40.64 -64.86
CA ALA A 168 -9.31 -40.53 -66.03
C ALA A 168 -10.55 -41.38 -65.74
N ASP A 169 -11.66 -40.71 -65.46
CA ASP A 169 -12.98 -41.31 -65.51
C ASP A 169 -13.18 -41.85 -66.93
N VAL A 170 -13.13 -43.18 -67.08
CA VAL A 170 -13.60 -43.86 -68.28
C VAL A 170 -15.07 -44.17 -68.01
N GLU A 171 -15.96 -43.27 -68.43
CA GLU A 171 -17.37 -43.61 -68.54
C GLU A 171 -17.54 -44.68 -69.62
N GLU A 172 -18.26 -45.71 -69.21
CA GLU A 172 -18.65 -46.90 -69.96
C GLU A 172 -19.72 -46.52 -71.00
N PHE A 173 -19.45 -46.73 -72.29
CA PHE A 173 -20.46 -46.88 -73.35
C PHE A 173 -19.99 -47.86 -74.43
#